data_AF-A0A924ZIY3-F1
#
_entry.id   AF-A0A924ZIY3-F1
#
_cell.length_a   1.000
_cell.length_b   1.000
_cell.length_c   1.000
_cell.angle_alpha   90.00
_cell.angle_beta   90.00
_cell.angle_gamma   90.00
#
_symmetry.space_group_name_H-M   'P 1'
#
loop_
_entity.id
_entity.type
_entity.pdbx_description
1 polymer ?
#
loop_
_entity_poly.entity_id
_entity_poly.type
_entity_poly.pdbx_seq_one_letter_code
_entity_poly.pdbx_strand_id
1 'polypeptide(L)'
;DTGGPVLDEAGNVLGMLLPPNTKAGQQLPPGVAFAASASALTAALTAHGVTPKLATSTTPATPDAMAAMARDMTVLVSCWD
;
A
#
# COMPACT_ATOMS: atom_id res chain seq x y z
N ASP A 1 -4.58 -7.38 -6.22
CA ASP A 1 -3.29 -6.67 -6.00
C ASP A 1 -3.53 -5.19 -5.74
N THR A 2 -4.48 -4.56 -6.44
CA THR A 2 -4.90 -3.18 -6.19
C THR A 2 -5.24 -2.94 -4.72
N GLY A 3 -4.76 -1.82 -4.18
CA GLY A 3 -4.92 -1.50 -2.77
C GLY A 3 -3.92 -2.20 -1.84
N GLY A 4 -3.09 -3.12 -2.35
CA GLY A 4 -2.05 -3.77 -1.56
C GLY A 4 -0.98 -2.77 -1.08
N PRO A 5 -0.53 -2.86 0.18
CA PRO A 5 0.52 -1.98 0.70
C PRO A 5 1.90 -2.37 0.12
N VAL A 6 2.72 -1.35 -0.12
CA VAL A 6 4.15 -1.51 -0.41
C VAL A 6 4.90 -1.23 0.88
N LEU A 7 5.65 -2.22 1.37
CA LEU A 7 6.30 -2.19 2.68
C LEU A 7 7.82 -2.07 2.56
N ASP A 8 8.45 -1.41 3.52
CA ASP A 8 9.91 -1.50 3.74
C ASP A 8 10.28 -2.74 4.56
N GLU A 9 11.58 -2.92 4.84
CA GLU A 9 12.09 -4.08 5.59
C GLU A 9 11.57 -4.17 7.03
N ALA A 10 11.16 -3.06 7.63
CA ALA A 10 10.60 -3.00 8.99
C ALA A 10 9.07 -3.15 8.99
N GLY A 11 8.44 -3.25 7.82
CA GLY A 11 6.99 -3.36 7.67
C GLY A 11 6.26 -2.02 7.63
N ASN A 12 7.00 -0.91 7.44
CA ASN A 12 6.39 0.41 7.32
C ASN A 12 5.83 0.60 5.91
N VAL A 13 4.70 1.30 5.81
CA VAL A 13 4.05 1.57 4.51
C VAL A 13 4.80 2.67 3.76
N LEU A 14 5.40 2.31 2.63
CA LEU A 14 5.99 3.25 1.65
C LEU A 14 4.94 3.77 0.66
N GLY A 15 3.91 2.97 0.40
CA GLY A 15 2.84 3.33 -0.53
C GLY A 15 1.77 2.26 -0.68
N MET A 16 0.89 2.43 -1.66
CA MET A 16 -0.20 1.51 -1.97
C MET A 16 -0.32 1.31 -3.48
N LEU A 17 -0.40 0.06 -3.93
CA LEU A 17 -0.54 -0.27 -5.35
C LEU A 17 -1.83 0.30 -5.93
N LEU A 18 -1.69 1.05 -7.02
CA LEU A 18 -2.83 1.61 -7.76
C LEU A 18 -3.38 0.58 -8.75
N PRO A 19 -4.67 0.70 -9.13
CA PRO A 19 -5.18 -0.07 -10.24
C PRO A 19 -4.38 0.27 -11.51
N PRO A 20 -4.30 -0.68 -12.48
CA PRO A 20 -3.66 -0.43 -13.76
C PRO A 20 -4.16 0.88 -14.39
N ASN A 21 -3.24 1.74 -14.82
CA ASN A 21 -3.59 3.00 -15.45
C ASN A 21 -4.23 2.70 -16.82
N THR A 22 -5.48 3.11 -17.03
CA THR A 22 -6.19 2.97 -18.31
C THR A 22 -6.00 4.19 -19.21
N LYS A 23 -5.12 5.13 -18.85
CA LYS A 23 -4.83 6.31 -19.67
C LYS A 23 -4.29 5.88 -21.02
N ALA A 24 -5.01 6.23 -22.08
CA ALA A 24 -4.67 5.89 -23.45
C ALA A 24 -3.23 6.35 -23.78
N GLY A 25 -2.41 5.42 -24.25
CA GLY A 25 -1.02 5.68 -24.67
C GLY A 25 0.04 5.55 -23.57
N GLN A 26 -0.32 5.27 -22.32
CA GLN A 26 0.65 5.00 -21.25
C GLN A 26 0.69 3.50 -20.94
N GLN A 27 1.76 2.82 -21.34
CA GLN A 27 1.95 1.39 -21.13
C GLN A 27 3.18 1.16 -20.24
N LEU A 28 2.98 0.47 -19.12
CA LEU A 28 4.08 0.08 -18.24
C LEU A 28 4.70 -1.24 -18.71
N PRO A 29 6.00 -1.48 -18.45
CA PRO A 29 6.60 -2.79 -18.65
C PRO A 29 5.85 -3.89 -17.87
N PRO A 30 5.93 -5.15 -18.32
CA PRO A 30 5.35 -6.27 -17.59
C PRO A 30 5.84 -6.32 -16.14
N GLY A 31 4.91 -6.50 -15.20
CA GLY A 31 5.22 -6.56 -13.76
C GLY A 31 5.48 -5.20 -13.08
N VAL A 32 5.34 -4.09 -13.80
CA VAL A 32 5.50 -2.73 -13.23
C VAL A 32 4.13 -2.10 -13.02
N ALA A 33 3.91 -1.58 -11.82
CA ALA A 33 2.71 -0.84 -11.43
C ALA A 33 3.08 0.46 -10.72
N PHE A 34 2.17 1.43 -10.76
CA PHE A 34 2.29 2.65 -9.95
C PHE A 34 1.80 2.40 -8.52
N ALA A 35 2.39 3.13 -7.57
CA ALA A 35 1.93 3.19 -6.19
C ALA A 35 1.60 4.65 -5.81
N ALA A 36 0.54 4.84 -5.03
CA ALA A 36 0.34 6.07 -4.28
C ALA A 36 1.39 6.15 -3.18
N SER A 37 2.07 7.29 -3.05
CA SER A 37 3.08 7.48 -2.00
C SER A 37 2.46 7.54 -0.61
N ALA A 38 3.26 7.21 0.43
CA ALA A 38 2.87 7.39 1.83
C ALA A 38 2.40 8.82 2.15
N SER A 39 2.97 9.84 1.49
CA SER A 39 2.54 11.24 1.64
C SER A 39 1.13 11.48 1.07
N ALA A 40 0.83 10.91 -0.11
CA ALA A 40 -0.50 10.99 -0.70
C ALA A 40 -1.54 10.27 0.15
N LEU A 41 -1.18 9.11 0.71
CA LEU A 41 -2.03 8.37 1.65
C LEU A 41 -2.28 9.16 2.93
N THR A 42 -1.24 9.76 3.51
CA THR A 42 -1.34 10.60 4.71
C THR A 42 -2.29 11.78 4.49
N ALA A 43 -2.15 12.46 3.34
CA ALA A 43 -3.02 13.57 2.98
C ALA A 43 -4.48 13.13 2.82
N ALA A 44 -4.72 12.01 2.11
CA ALA A 44 -6.05 11.46 1.93
C ALA A 44 -6.71 11.06 3.25
N LEU A 45 -6.01 10.34 4.12
CA LEU A 45 -6.50 9.95 5.44
C LEU A 45 -6.87 11.17 6.29
N THR A 46 -5.98 12.16 6.34
CA THR A 46 -6.20 13.40 7.10
C THR A 46 -7.40 14.18 6.58
N ALA A 47 -7.58 14.26 5.25
CA ALA A 47 -8.73 14.91 4.63
C ALA A 47 -10.08 14.25 5.01
N HIS A 48 -10.05 12.96 5.37
CA HIS A 48 -11.21 12.20 5.85
C HIS A 48 -11.26 12.06 7.38
N GLY A 49 -10.51 12.89 8.12
CA GLY A 49 -10.54 12.92 9.57
C GLY A 49 -9.83 11.75 10.26
N VAL A 50 -9.10 10.93 9.52
CA VAL A 50 -8.29 9.84 10.06
C VAL A 50 -6.87 10.35 10.30
N THR A 51 -6.38 10.29 11.53
CA THR A 51 -4.99 10.63 11.84
C THR A 51 -4.10 9.41 11.62
N PRO A 52 -3.24 9.39 10.58
CA PRO A 52 -2.33 8.27 10.35
C PRO A 52 -1.23 8.24 11.42
N LYS A 53 -0.88 7.03 11.86
CA LYS A 53 0.29 6.81 12.70
C LYS A 53 1.54 6.79 11.82
N LEU A 54 2.46 7.72 12.05
CA LEU A 54 3.75 7.72 11.36
C LEU A 54 4.65 6.61 11.90
N ALA A 55 5.29 5.90 10.96
CA ALA A 55 6.24 4.84 11.25
C ALA A 55 7.51 5.39 11.90
N THR A 56 7.99 4.70 12.92
CA THR A 56 9.27 4.99 13.59
C THR A 56 10.17 3.76 13.70
N SER A 57 9.68 2.59 13.29
CA SER A 57 10.45 1.35 13.35
C SER A 57 11.50 1.34 12.24
N THR A 58 12.73 0.97 12.60
CA THR A 58 13.84 0.80 11.65
C THR A 58 14.45 -0.59 11.75
N THR A 59 13.95 -1.43 12.65
CA THR A 59 14.42 -2.81 12.82
C THR A 59 13.75 -3.70 11.78
N PRO A 60 14.52 -4.43 10.95
CA PRO A 60 13.95 -5.36 9.98
C PRO A 60 13.06 -6.40 10.64
N ALA A 61 11.88 -6.62 10.07
CA ALA A 61 10.95 -7.63 10.52
C ALA A 61 11.41 -9.02 10.07
N THR A 62 11.08 -10.04 10.87
CA THR A 62 11.21 -11.42 10.41
C THR A 62 10.17 -11.70 9.31
N PRO A 63 10.39 -12.69 8.42
CA PRO A 63 9.43 -13.00 7.36
C PRO A 63 8.01 -13.29 7.85
N ASP A 64 7.89 -13.98 8.99
CA ASP A 64 6.59 -14.29 9.62
C ASP A 64 5.90 -13.01 10.13
N ALA A 65 6.64 -12.14 10.83
CA ALA A 65 6.11 -10.86 11.29
C ALA A 65 5.69 -9.96 10.13
N MET A 66 6.47 -9.94 9.04
CA MET A 66 6.11 -9.21 7.82
C MET A 66 4.80 -9.70 7.22
N ALA A 67 4.63 -11.02 7.12
CA ALA A 67 3.41 -11.62 6.60
C ALA A 67 2.20 -11.30 7.48
N ALA A 68 2.35 -11.34 8.81
CA ALA A 68 1.30 -10.96 9.73
C ALA A 68 0.88 -9.49 9.55
N MET A 69 1.84 -8.55 9.52
CA MET A 69 1.57 -7.13 9.31
C MET A 69 0.86 -6.85 7.98
N ALA A 70 1.31 -7.49 6.89
CA ALA A 70 0.68 -7.31 5.58
C ALA A 70 -0.77 -7.81 5.55
N ARG A 71 -1.08 -8.90 6.26
CA ARG A 71 -2.44 -9.44 6.39
C ARG A 71 -3.35 -8.54 7.21
N ASP A 72 -2.83 -7.93 8.28
CA ASP A 72 -3.61 -7.00 9.10
C ASP A 72 -3.99 -5.69 8.36
N MET A 73 -3.27 -5.35 7.29
CA MET A 73 -3.53 -4.18 6.46
C MET A 73 -4.40 -4.46 5.23
N THR A 74 -4.64 -5.74 4.90
CA THR A 74 -5.36 -6.13 3.68
C THR A 74 -6.65 -6.85 4.03
N VAL A 75 -7.73 -6.49 3.34
CA VAL A 75 -9.00 -7.21 3.42
C VAL A 75 -9.34 -7.78 2.06
N LEU A 76 -9.83 -9.02 2.04
CA LEU A 76 -10.37 -9.61 0.83
C LEU A 76 -11.75 -9.00 0.58
N VAL A 77 -11.85 -8.12 -0.40
CA VAL A 77 -13.14 -7.64 -0.90
C VAL A 77 -13.58 -8.58 -2.01
N SER A 78 -14.57 -9.42 -1.71
CA SER A 78 -15.30 -10.19 -2.71
C SER A 78 -16.59 -9.45 -3.00
N CYS A 79 -16.67 -8.73 -4.12
CA CYS A 79 -17.94 -8.23 -4.61
C CYS A 79 -18.74 -9.43 -5.11
N TRP A 80 -19.85 -9.75 -4.43
CA TRP A 80 -20.89 -10.60 -4.97
C TRP A 80 -21.93 -9.66 -5.57
N ASP A 81 -22.33 -9.92 -6.82
CA ASP A 81 -23.34 -9.12 -7.53
C ASP A 81 -24.64 -8.96 -6.73
#